data_AF-A0A847FJV7-F1
#
_entry.id   AF-A0A847FJV7-F1
#
_cell.length_a   1.000
_cell.length_b   1.000
_cell.length_c   1.000
_cell.angle_alpha   90.00
_cell.angle_beta   90.00
_cell.angle_gamma   90.00
#
_symmetry.space_group_name_H-M   'P 1'
#
loop_
_entity.id
_entity.type
_entity.pdbx_description
1 polymer ?
#
loop_
_entity_poly.entity_id
_entity_poly.type
_entity_poly.pdbx_seq_one_letter_code
_entity_poly.pdbx_strand_id
1 'polypeptide(L)'
;MKLRRYLTLEILARVVADVAIINASYLVALVLRLLWRIRTVPDFSAQRGLYETAQTYVLTAWLLTLVCLAVYGLSGFYSRGRFYAGRFKAIIVLQAVSVSYLLFGLVMYLYVTRRWPGETPGVALLVAWFLTLALTMGARLWSILWRQVINREAPALRRLEQDGRVHHVLVVGGAGYIGSVLCRQLLQQGYSVRVLDTLLYGPEPVAALLDHHRFELIEGDSRDIGDVFRAMLDMDAVVHLGELVGDPACALDEKLTLEINLASTRMLAEAARGYGIKRFIYASSCSVYGAGNEILDERSGLNPVSLYARAKIGSEQVLADLTGPRFHPIVLRFATVYGLSPRPRFDLVVNLLTARAVCDGEITILGGGQWRPFVHVADVARAIVLCLEAPLAIVKGQTFNVGSDEQNMTIAQLGDLIHGLVPGACLTRREGDVDRRDYHVSFARIRRELGFVPEHTLAEGVREIAAALRSGQIADYRDKCYSNYQFLSDPNQRSLVAARHINELYAAPDVSLPARGLGMAEA
;
A
#
# COMPACT_ATOMS: atom_id res chain seq x y z
N MET A 1 -15.09 21.92 10.53
CA MET A 1 -16.55 21.89 10.33
C MET A 1 -17.08 20.59 9.72
N LYS A 2 -16.39 19.97 8.73
CA LYS A 2 -16.79 18.68 8.11
C LYS A 2 -16.89 17.51 9.11
N LEU A 3 -15.93 17.34 10.01
CA LEU A 3 -15.91 16.25 11.00
C LEU A 3 -17.15 16.24 11.92
N ARG A 4 -17.63 17.41 12.32
CA ARG A 4 -18.83 17.55 13.16
C ARG A 4 -20.10 17.13 12.40
N ARG A 5 -20.16 17.40 11.09
CA ARG A 5 -21.28 17.03 10.20
C ARG A 5 -21.34 15.52 9.94
N TYR A 6 -20.18 14.89 9.73
CA TYR A 6 -20.07 13.42 9.61
C TYR A 6 -20.47 12.70 10.91
N LEU A 7 -20.05 13.21 12.07
CA LEU A 7 -20.49 12.68 13.36
C LEU A 7 -22.01 12.75 13.54
N THR A 8 -22.66 13.83 13.11
CA THR A 8 -24.12 13.96 13.21
C THR A 8 -24.86 12.98 12.31
N LEU A 9 -24.35 12.73 11.09
CA LEU A 9 -24.95 11.78 10.14
C LEU A 9 -24.87 10.32 10.63
N GLU A 10 -23.73 9.90 11.19
CA GLU A 10 -23.59 8.55 11.76
C GLU A 10 -24.50 8.32 12.97
N ILE A 11 -24.61 9.32 13.85
CA ILE A 11 -25.49 9.24 15.02
C ILE A 11 -26.94 9.16 14.57
N LEU A 12 -27.34 9.99 13.60
CA LEU A 12 -28.69 9.98 13.03
C LEU A 12 -29.02 8.62 12.42
N ALA A 13 -28.12 8.04 11.63
CA ALA A 13 -28.32 6.72 11.03
C ALA A 13 -28.52 5.62 12.11
N ARG A 14 -27.77 5.68 13.22
CA ARG A 14 -27.94 4.74 14.35
C ARG A 14 -29.27 4.90 15.07
N VAL A 15 -29.70 6.14 15.30
CA VAL A 15 -31.01 6.42 15.91
C VAL A 15 -32.13 5.89 15.02
N VAL A 16 -32.08 6.15 13.70
CA VAL A 16 -33.07 5.64 12.73
C VAL A 16 -33.12 4.11 12.73
N ALA A 17 -31.96 3.45 12.74
CA ALA A 17 -31.88 1.99 12.79
C ALA A 17 -32.48 1.43 14.09
N ASP A 18 -32.20 2.05 15.24
CA ASP A 18 -32.75 1.61 16.52
C ASP A 18 -34.27 1.79 16.57
N VAL A 19 -34.79 2.92 16.07
CA VAL A 19 -36.25 3.15 15.92
C VAL A 19 -36.89 2.05 15.09
N ALA A 20 -36.28 1.71 13.94
CA ALA A 20 -36.77 0.65 13.08
C ALA A 20 -36.77 -0.72 13.79
N ILE A 21 -35.68 -1.06 14.50
CA ILE A 21 -35.56 -2.32 15.25
C ILE A 21 -36.65 -2.43 16.33
N ILE A 22 -36.84 -1.37 17.13
CA ILE A 22 -37.83 -1.34 18.22
C ILE A 22 -39.25 -1.54 17.67
N ASN A 23 -39.62 -0.76 16.65
CA ASN A 23 -40.97 -0.78 16.10
C ASN A 23 -41.26 -2.07 15.33
N ALA A 24 -40.30 -2.59 14.57
CA ALA A 24 -40.44 -3.89 13.91
C ALA A 24 -40.60 -5.02 14.92
N SER A 25 -39.79 -5.04 15.98
CA SER A 25 -39.87 -6.04 17.05
C SER A 25 -41.23 -6.02 17.75
N TYR A 26 -41.73 -4.82 18.05
CA TYR A 26 -43.02 -4.65 18.70
C TYR A 26 -44.19 -5.05 17.80
N LEU A 27 -44.17 -4.64 16.53
CA LEU A 27 -45.19 -4.99 15.55
C LEU A 27 -45.25 -6.51 15.33
N VAL A 28 -44.09 -7.17 15.17
CA VAL A 28 -44.02 -8.64 15.04
C VAL A 28 -44.58 -9.33 16.27
N ALA A 29 -44.25 -8.86 17.48
CA ALA A 29 -44.78 -9.44 18.69
C ALA A 29 -46.31 -9.30 18.81
N LEU A 30 -46.86 -8.16 18.39
CA LEU A 30 -48.29 -7.91 18.35
C LEU A 30 -49.01 -8.78 17.31
N VAL A 31 -48.41 -8.99 16.13
CA VAL A 31 -48.94 -9.90 15.10
C VAL A 31 -48.91 -11.35 15.60
N LEU A 32 -47.82 -11.79 16.23
CA LEU A 32 -47.74 -13.13 16.81
C LEU A 32 -48.80 -13.35 17.89
N ARG A 33 -49.07 -12.34 18.74
CA ARG A 33 -50.16 -12.38 19.71
C ARG A 33 -51.52 -12.50 19.01
N LEU A 34 -51.75 -11.74 17.95
CA LEU A 34 -53.00 -11.82 17.18
C LEU A 34 -53.21 -13.22 16.60
N LEU A 35 -52.20 -13.78 15.95
CA LEU A 35 -52.24 -15.14 15.39
C LEU A 35 -52.50 -16.19 16.47
N TRP A 36 -51.90 -16.02 17.65
CA TRP A 36 -52.15 -16.88 18.79
C TRP A 36 -53.61 -16.79 19.26
N ARG A 37 -54.17 -15.58 19.42
CA ARG A 37 -55.58 -15.37 19.84
C ARG A 37 -56.58 -15.95 18.85
N ILE A 38 -56.34 -15.77 17.55
CA ILE A 38 -57.18 -16.36 16.48
C ILE A 38 -57.24 -17.89 16.62
N ARG A 39 -56.14 -18.51 17.06
CA ARG A 39 -56.05 -19.96 17.20
C ARG A 39 -56.63 -20.50 18.52
N THR A 40 -56.55 -19.73 19.60
CA THR A 40 -56.84 -20.24 20.96
C THR A 40 -58.17 -19.77 21.54
N VAL A 41 -58.72 -18.65 21.06
CA VAL A 41 -59.97 -18.08 21.58
C VAL A 41 -61.13 -18.47 20.66
N PRO A 42 -62.11 -19.28 21.12
CA PRO A 42 -63.31 -19.60 20.35
C PRO A 42 -64.07 -18.32 19.95
N ASP A 43 -64.65 -18.32 18.75
CA ASP A 43 -65.46 -17.20 18.19
C ASP A 43 -64.73 -15.84 18.08
N PHE A 44 -63.39 -15.84 18.02
CA PHE A 44 -62.60 -14.61 17.88
C PHE A 44 -62.65 -14.03 16.46
N SER A 45 -63.22 -12.82 16.31
CA SER A 45 -63.23 -12.10 15.03
C SER A 45 -61.84 -11.58 14.67
N ALA A 46 -61.26 -12.10 13.58
CA ALA A 46 -59.97 -11.65 13.05
C ALA A 46 -59.95 -10.15 12.70
N GLN A 47 -61.05 -9.62 12.16
CA GLN A 47 -61.18 -8.18 11.84
C GLN A 47 -61.11 -7.32 13.10
N ARG A 48 -61.84 -7.71 14.15
CA ARG A 48 -61.80 -7.02 15.45
C ARG A 48 -60.40 -7.10 16.07
N GLY A 49 -59.77 -8.29 16.00
CA GLY A 49 -58.41 -8.49 16.50
C GLY A 49 -57.37 -7.64 15.79
N LEU A 50 -57.47 -7.51 14.45
CA LEU A 50 -56.60 -6.62 13.67
C LEU A 50 -56.76 -5.16 14.09
N TYR A 51 -58.00 -4.70 14.26
CA TYR A 51 -58.29 -3.33 14.70
C TYR A 51 -57.74 -3.05 16.11
N GLU A 52 -57.99 -3.95 17.07
CA GLU A 52 -57.45 -3.85 18.44
C GLU A 52 -55.91 -3.82 18.44
N THR A 53 -55.28 -4.64 17.59
CA THR A 53 -53.82 -4.72 17.47
C THR A 53 -53.24 -3.44 16.88
N ALA A 54 -53.85 -2.90 15.82
CA ALA A 54 -53.45 -1.65 15.19
C ALA A 54 -53.61 -0.46 16.14
N GLN A 55 -54.74 -0.38 16.84
CA GLN A 55 -54.97 0.64 17.88
C GLN A 55 -53.93 0.56 19.00
N THR A 56 -53.65 -0.65 19.49
CA THR A 56 -52.64 -0.88 20.53
C THR A 56 -51.28 -0.37 20.07
N TYR A 57 -50.86 -0.69 18.84
CA TYR A 57 -49.59 -0.22 18.28
C TYR A 57 -49.55 1.31 18.21
N VAL A 58 -50.55 1.94 17.58
CA VAL A 58 -50.59 3.41 17.41
C VAL A 58 -50.53 4.15 18.74
N LEU A 59 -51.21 3.64 19.77
CA LEU A 59 -51.30 4.31 21.07
C LEU A 59 -50.06 4.12 21.95
N THR A 60 -49.25 3.08 21.71
CA THR A 60 -48.20 2.67 22.66
C THR A 60 -46.80 2.62 22.07
N ALA A 61 -46.66 2.45 20.75
CA ALA A 61 -45.36 2.30 20.09
C ALA A 61 -44.48 3.55 20.18
N TRP A 62 -45.09 4.74 20.10
CA TRP A 62 -44.36 6.01 20.25
C TRP A 62 -43.74 6.14 21.64
N LEU A 63 -44.46 5.74 22.69
CA LEU A 63 -43.99 5.79 24.06
C LEU A 63 -42.86 4.77 24.28
N LEU A 64 -43.01 3.54 23.80
CA LEU A 64 -41.96 2.52 23.84
C LEU A 64 -40.68 3.02 23.15
N THR A 65 -40.83 3.62 21.97
CA THR A 65 -39.72 4.18 21.20
C THR A 65 -39.01 5.29 21.97
N LEU A 66 -39.75 6.25 22.54
CA LEU A 66 -39.16 7.34 23.33
C LEU A 66 -38.42 6.84 24.57
N VAL A 67 -39.01 5.90 25.31
CA VAL A 67 -38.37 5.30 26.50
C VAL A 67 -37.08 4.57 26.11
N CYS A 68 -37.10 3.80 25.02
CA CYS A 68 -35.90 3.13 24.52
C CYS A 68 -34.81 4.12 24.11
N LEU A 69 -35.13 5.13 23.31
CA LEU A 69 -34.15 6.12 22.85
C LEU A 69 -33.55 6.92 24.01
N ALA A 70 -34.34 7.28 25.01
CA ALA A 70 -33.85 7.98 26.20
C ALA A 70 -32.85 7.12 26.99
N VAL A 71 -33.20 5.86 27.27
CA VAL A 71 -32.33 4.91 27.99
C VAL A 71 -31.08 4.59 27.16
N TYR A 72 -31.20 4.43 25.85
CA TYR A 72 -30.06 4.18 24.95
C TYR A 72 -29.10 5.38 24.92
N GLY A 73 -29.64 6.60 24.88
CA GLY A 73 -28.87 7.83 24.97
C GLY A 73 -28.09 7.92 26.29
N LEU A 74 -28.75 7.66 27.43
CA LEU A 74 -28.12 7.64 28.75
C LEU A 74 -27.09 6.50 28.89
N SER A 75 -27.33 5.36 28.26
CA SER A 75 -26.42 4.21 28.21
C SER A 75 -25.25 4.40 27.22
N GLY A 76 -25.19 5.55 26.55
CA GLY A 76 -24.08 5.93 25.67
C GLY A 76 -24.12 5.34 24.26
N PHE A 77 -25.27 4.85 23.77
CA PHE A 77 -25.36 4.30 22.40
C PHE A 77 -25.06 5.35 21.32
N TYR A 78 -25.37 6.61 21.62
CA TYR A 78 -25.26 7.74 20.69
C TYR A 78 -24.11 8.69 21.03
N SER A 79 -23.34 8.42 22.09
CA SER A 79 -22.21 9.22 22.53
C SER A 79 -20.93 8.37 22.56
N ARG A 80 -19.77 8.97 22.32
CA ARG A 80 -18.45 8.30 22.50
C ARG A 80 -18.04 8.26 23.99
N GLY A 81 -19.01 8.09 24.90
CA GLY A 81 -18.77 8.08 26.34
C GLY A 81 -18.03 6.81 26.78
N ARG A 82 -17.27 6.90 27.89
CA ARG A 82 -16.51 5.77 28.47
C ARG A 82 -17.39 4.55 28.81
N PHE A 83 -18.68 4.77 29.01
CA PHE A 83 -19.66 3.72 29.31
C PHE A 83 -19.91 2.78 28.13
N TYR A 84 -19.76 3.23 26.87
CA TYR A 84 -19.98 2.40 25.68
C TYR A 84 -18.65 2.07 24.97
N ALA A 85 -17.66 1.61 25.72
CA ALA A 85 -16.36 1.22 25.19
C ALA A 85 -15.86 -0.10 25.81
N GLY A 86 -15.41 -1.03 24.95
CA GLY A 86 -14.70 -2.24 25.37
C GLY A 86 -15.54 -3.51 25.54
N ARG A 87 -15.01 -4.45 26.31
CA ARG A 87 -15.45 -5.86 26.46
C ARG A 87 -16.86 -6.06 27.04
N PHE A 88 -17.49 -5.02 27.57
CA PHE A 88 -18.79 -5.08 28.25
C PHE A 88 -19.97 -4.65 27.37
N LYS A 89 -19.76 -4.44 26.07
CA LYS A 89 -20.77 -3.94 25.12
C LYS A 89 -22.06 -4.77 25.14
N ALA A 90 -21.96 -6.10 25.23
CA ALA A 90 -23.13 -6.97 25.30
C ALA A 90 -23.95 -6.76 26.58
N ILE A 91 -23.27 -6.61 27.73
CA ILE A 91 -23.92 -6.38 29.02
C ILE A 91 -24.66 -5.05 29.02
N ILE A 92 -24.06 -3.99 28.46
CA ILE A 92 -24.68 -2.67 28.36
C ILE A 92 -25.92 -2.72 27.46
N VAL A 93 -25.87 -3.46 26.34
CA VAL A 93 -27.04 -3.64 25.47
C VAL A 93 -28.14 -4.40 26.18
N LEU A 94 -27.81 -5.49 26.87
CA LEU A 94 -28.77 -6.27 27.66
C LEU A 94 -29.46 -5.41 28.73
N GLN A 95 -28.67 -4.65 29.50
CA GLN A 95 -29.18 -3.77 30.54
C GLN A 95 -30.07 -2.67 29.96
N ALA A 96 -29.60 -1.96 28.94
CA ALA A 96 -30.34 -0.85 28.35
C ALA A 96 -31.70 -1.30 27.80
N VAL A 97 -31.73 -2.37 26.98
CA VAL A 97 -32.98 -2.91 26.41
C VAL A 97 -33.91 -3.37 27.52
N SER A 98 -33.40 -4.10 28.52
CA SER A 98 -34.24 -4.65 29.60
C SER A 98 -34.82 -3.54 30.48
N VAL A 99 -34.02 -2.53 30.84
CA VAL A 99 -34.49 -1.36 31.60
C VAL A 99 -35.55 -0.59 30.82
N SER A 100 -35.38 -0.41 29.51
CA SER A 100 -36.40 0.26 28.67
C SER A 100 -37.75 -0.46 28.69
N TYR A 101 -37.75 -1.79 28.52
CA TYR A 101 -38.98 -2.58 28.53
C TYR A 101 -39.62 -2.67 29.91
N LEU A 102 -38.82 -2.70 30.99
CA LEU A 102 -39.32 -2.64 32.36
C LEU A 102 -39.97 -1.28 32.67
N LEU A 103 -39.31 -0.17 32.32
CA LEU A 103 -39.86 1.18 32.48
C LEU A 103 -41.13 1.37 31.67
N PHE A 104 -41.12 0.93 30.41
CA PHE A 104 -42.31 0.96 29.57
C PHE A 104 -43.45 0.12 30.16
N GLY A 105 -43.17 -1.11 30.60
CA GLY A 105 -44.15 -1.98 31.25
C GLY A 105 -44.73 -1.36 32.53
N LEU A 106 -43.91 -0.70 33.34
CA LEU A 106 -44.33 0.02 34.54
C LEU A 106 -45.26 1.19 34.18
N VAL A 107 -44.91 2.01 33.18
CA VAL A 107 -45.76 3.12 32.72
C VAL A 107 -47.08 2.60 32.17
N MET A 108 -47.05 1.53 31.38
CA MET A 108 -48.26 0.88 30.86
C MET A 108 -49.15 0.33 31.98
N TYR A 109 -48.55 -0.30 32.99
CA TYR A 109 -49.27 -0.81 34.15
C TYR A 109 -49.96 0.31 34.95
N LEU A 110 -49.25 1.41 35.20
CA LEU A 110 -49.78 2.54 35.97
C LEU A 110 -50.84 3.34 35.22
N TYR A 111 -50.69 3.50 33.90
CA TYR A 111 -51.52 4.40 33.09
C TYR A 111 -52.66 3.69 32.35
N VAL A 112 -52.40 2.53 31.75
CA VAL A 112 -53.35 1.86 30.85
C VAL A 112 -54.25 0.90 31.60
N THR A 113 -53.72 0.10 32.53
CA THR A 113 -54.52 -0.86 33.32
C THR A 113 -55.56 -0.17 34.20
N ARG A 114 -55.34 1.10 34.54
CA ARG A 114 -56.30 1.95 35.29
C ARG A 114 -57.39 2.60 34.43
N ARG A 115 -57.16 2.76 33.13
CA ARG A 115 -58.01 3.60 32.26
C ARG A 115 -58.72 2.81 31.17
N TRP A 116 -58.16 1.68 30.73
CA TRP A 116 -58.74 0.76 29.74
C TRP A 116 -58.61 -0.70 30.21
N PRO A 117 -59.72 -1.39 30.51
CA PRO A 117 -59.73 -2.79 30.93
C PRO A 117 -59.60 -3.73 29.72
N GLY A 118 -58.55 -3.55 28.93
CA GLY A 118 -58.11 -4.50 27.91
C GLY A 118 -56.87 -5.22 28.39
N GLU A 119 -56.81 -6.55 28.23
CA GLU A 119 -55.67 -7.38 28.63
C GLU A 119 -54.35 -6.77 28.13
N THR A 120 -53.52 -6.32 29.08
CA THR A 120 -52.20 -5.81 28.78
C THR A 120 -51.42 -6.92 28.03
N PRO A 121 -50.71 -6.57 26.94
CA PRO A 121 -50.01 -7.56 26.11
C PRO A 121 -48.75 -8.10 26.81
N GLY A 122 -48.85 -8.67 28.01
CA GLY A 122 -47.68 -9.13 28.79
C GLY A 122 -46.78 -10.09 28.01
N VAL A 123 -47.39 -11.08 27.34
CA VAL A 123 -46.65 -12.02 26.48
C VAL A 123 -46.05 -11.32 25.25
N ALA A 124 -46.78 -10.39 24.62
CA ALA A 124 -46.26 -9.65 23.47
C ALA A 124 -45.11 -8.71 23.87
N LEU A 125 -45.10 -8.15 25.08
CA LEU A 125 -43.99 -7.34 25.57
C LEU A 125 -42.73 -8.17 25.82
N LEU A 126 -42.88 -9.40 26.33
CA LEU A 126 -41.75 -10.32 26.48
C LEU A 126 -41.17 -10.73 25.13
N VAL A 127 -42.02 -11.02 24.14
CA VAL A 127 -41.57 -11.34 22.77
C VAL A 127 -40.90 -10.13 22.13
N ALA A 128 -41.48 -8.93 22.26
CA ALA A 128 -40.91 -7.69 21.75
C ALA A 128 -39.56 -7.36 22.40
N TRP A 129 -39.43 -7.55 23.72
CA TRP A 129 -38.18 -7.40 24.45
C TRP A 129 -37.11 -8.34 23.89
N PHE A 130 -37.43 -9.62 23.73
CA PHE A 130 -36.49 -10.62 23.22
C PHE A 130 -36.02 -10.28 21.79
N LEU A 131 -36.96 -9.96 20.90
CA LEU A 131 -36.64 -9.59 19.51
C LEU A 131 -35.80 -8.32 19.43
N THR A 132 -36.15 -7.29 20.22
CA THR A 132 -35.39 -6.05 20.28
C THR A 132 -33.99 -6.31 20.79
N LEU A 133 -33.85 -7.09 21.87
CA LEU A 133 -32.57 -7.46 22.44
C LEU A 133 -31.71 -8.21 21.42
N ALA A 134 -32.26 -9.22 20.75
CA ALA A 134 -31.54 -10.03 19.77
C ALA A 134 -31.07 -9.19 18.57
N LEU A 135 -31.95 -8.36 17.99
CA LEU A 135 -31.64 -7.54 16.84
C LEU A 135 -30.66 -6.40 17.18
N THR A 136 -30.85 -5.71 18.31
CA THR A 136 -29.91 -4.70 18.78
C THR A 136 -28.56 -5.33 19.12
N MET A 137 -28.53 -6.49 19.79
CA MET A 137 -27.29 -7.21 20.08
C MET A 137 -26.58 -7.61 18.78
N GLY A 138 -27.29 -8.20 17.83
CA GLY A 138 -26.76 -8.58 16.52
C GLY A 138 -26.18 -7.39 15.77
N ALA A 139 -26.93 -6.28 15.66
CA ALA A 139 -26.46 -5.06 15.00
C ALA A 139 -25.21 -4.45 15.69
N ARG A 140 -25.10 -4.59 17.02
CA ARG A 140 -23.98 -4.02 17.79
C ARG A 140 -22.76 -4.95 17.89
N LEU A 141 -22.95 -6.26 17.78
CA LEU A 141 -21.89 -7.27 17.70
C LEU A 141 -21.50 -7.62 16.26
N TRP A 142 -22.22 -7.10 15.26
CA TRP A 142 -21.94 -7.35 13.84
C TRP A 142 -20.48 -7.09 13.48
N SER A 143 -19.85 -6.01 13.97
CA SER A 143 -18.43 -5.77 13.67
C SER A 143 -17.45 -6.74 14.32
N ILE A 144 -17.87 -7.47 15.37
CA ILE A 144 -17.07 -8.51 16.01
C ILE A 144 -17.28 -9.84 15.29
N LEU A 145 -18.53 -10.19 15.01
CA LEU A 145 -18.89 -11.36 14.20
C LEU A 145 -18.30 -11.27 12.80
N TRP A 146 -18.35 -10.08 12.18
CA TRP A 146 -17.83 -9.87 10.85
C TRP A 146 -16.29 -9.97 10.83
N ARG A 147 -15.62 -9.48 11.88
CA ARG A 147 -14.18 -9.73 12.09
C ARG A 147 -13.86 -11.21 12.27
N GLN A 148 -14.70 -11.98 12.96
CA GLN A 148 -14.48 -13.42 13.13
C GLN A 148 -14.73 -14.23 11.84
N VAL A 149 -15.69 -13.81 11.01
CA VAL A 149 -16.01 -14.48 9.75
C VAL A 149 -15.05 -14.07 8.62
N ILE A 150 -14.57 -12.81 8.58
CA ILE A 150 -13.52 -12.34 7.64
C ILE A 150 -12.12 -12.84 8.04
N ASN A 151 -11.85 -13.08 9.33
CA ASN A 151 -10.56 -13.65 9.77
C ASN A 151 -10.32 -15.10 9.33
N ARG A 152 -11.07 -15.62 8.35
CA ARG A 152 -10.59 -16.72 7.50
C ARG A 152 -9.31 -16.36 6.71
N GLU A 153 -8.90 -15.09 6.68
CA GLU A 153 -7.59 -14.60 6.18
C GLU A 153 -6.47 -14.56 7.26
N ALA A 154 -6.76 -14.95 8.51
CA ALA A 154 -5.73 -15.12 9.55
C ALA A 154 -4.69 -16.26 9.37
N PRO A 155 -4.78 -17.21 8.41
CA PRO A 155 -3.74 -18.22 8.23
C PRO A 155 -2.37 -17.62 7.90
N ALA A 156 -2.29 -16.55 7.10
CA ALA A 156 -1.02 -15.95 6.69
C ALA A 156 -0.25 -15.34 7.88
N LEU A 157 -0.92 -14.54 8.71
CA LEU A 157 -0.32 -13.97 9.93
C LEU A 157 0.13 -15.05 10.92
N ARG A 158 -0.62 -16.15 11.05
CA ARG A 158 -0.22 -17.30 11.90
C ARG A 158 0.96 -18.07 11.33
N ARG A 159 1.09 -18.23 10.01
CA ARG A 159 2.22 -18.92 9.38
C ARG A 159 3.54 -18.18 9.62
N LEU A 160 3.54 -16.86 9.44
CA LEU A 160 4.73 -16.04 9.70
C LEU A 160 5.18 -16.05 11.16
N GLU A 161 4.23 -16.06 12.11
CA GLU A 161 4.56 -16.17 13.53
C GLU A 161 5.15 -17.53 13.91
N GLN A 162 4.91 -18.59 13.13
CA GLN A 162 5.36 -19.95 13.41
C GLN A 162 6.77 -20.28 12.88
N ASP A 163 7.16 -19.82 11.68
CA ASP A 163 8.51 -20.09 11.10
C ASP A 163 9.41 -18.84 11.05
N GLY A 164 8.85 -17.62 11.16
CA GLY A 164 9.61 -16.37 11.07
C GLY A 164 10.23 -16.07 9.70
N ARG A 165 10.04 -16.98 8.73
CA ARG A 165 10.54 -16.94 7.36
C ARG A 165 9.51 -16.34 6.40
N VAL A 166 10.00 -15.58 5.44
CA VAL A 166 9.21 -15.03 4.34
C VAL A 166 9.07 -16.11 3.26
N HIS A 167 7.85 -16.40 2.82
CA HIS A 167 7.60 -17.35 1.73
C HIS A 167 6.92 -16.68 0.52
N HIS A 168 5.99 -15.76 0.78
CA HIS A 168 5.22 -15.05 -0.25
C HIS A 168 5.66 -13.59 -0.35
N VAL A 169 6.17 -13.19 -1.52
CA VAL A 169 6.69 -11.84 -1.76
C VAL A 169 5.87 -11.16 -2.84
N LEU A 170 5.31 -10.00 -2.51
CA LEU A 170 4.76 -9.09 -3.50
C LEU A 170 5.87 -8.20 -4.06
N VAL A 171 6.09 -8.24 -5.37
CA VAL A 171 7.00 -7.34 -6.10
C VAL A 171 6.16 -6.36 -6.91
N VAL A 172 6.11 -5.11 -6.46
CA VAL A 172 5.50 -4.01 -7.23
C VAL A 172 6.52 -3.53 -8.25
N GLY A 173 6.17 -3.46 -9.54
CA GLY A 173 7.12 -3.18 -10.62
C GLY A 173 7.94 -4.40 -11.05
N GLY A 174 7.39 -5.60 -10.90
CA GLY A 174 8.07 -6.88 -11.18
C GLY A 174 8.38 -7.14 -12.66
N ALA A 175 7.73 -6.45 -13.61
CA ALA A 175 8.07 -6.52 -15.03
C ALA A 175 9.13 -5.47 -15.44
N GLY A 176 9.62 -4.67 -14.49
CA GLY A 176 10.65 -3.65 -14.73
C GLY A 176 12.08 -4.19 -14.85
N TYR A 177 13.02 -3.24 -14.97
CA TYR A 177 14.46 -3.52 -15.14
C TYR A 177 15.04 -4.34 -13.99
N ILE A 178 14.82 -3.91 -12.73
CA ILE A 178 15.27 -4.64 -11.53
C ILE A 178 14.29 -5.79 -11.22
N GLY A 179 12.98 -5.51 -11.31
CA GLY A 179 11.93 -6.44 -10.91
C GLY A 179 11.98 -7.77 -11.64
N SER A 180 12.23 -7.77 -12.95
CA SER A 180 12.26 -9.00 -13.75
C SER A 180 13.45 -9.90 -13.39
N VAL A 181 14.58 -9.31 -12.97
CA VAL A 181 15.75 -10.04 -12.45
C VAL A 181 15.46 -10.57 -11.05
N LEU A 182 14.86 -9.74 -10.17
CA LEU A 182 14.48 -10.14 -8.82
C LEU A 182 13.49 -11.30 -8.80
N CYS A 183 12.44 -11.26 -9.63
CA CYS A 183 11.44 -12.33 -9.69
C CYS A 183 12.07 -13.68 -10.00
N ARG A 184 13.04 -13.72 -10.93
CA ARG A 184 13.79 -14.95 -11.25
C ARG A 184 14.60 -15.45 -10.06
N GLN A 185 15.34 -14.57 -9.39
CA GLN A 185 16.14 -14.94 -8.22
C GLN A 185 15.26 -15.45 -7.07
N LEU A 186 14.14 -14.76 -6.78
CA LEU A 186 13.19 -15.20 -5.74
C LEU A 186 12.60 -16.58 -6.05
N LEU A 187 12.16 -16.82 -7.29
CA LEU A 187 11.63 -18.13 -7.68
C LEU A 187 12.69 -19.24 -7.58
N GLN A 188 13.94 -18.95 -7.96
CA GLN A 188 15.07 -19.88 -7.82
C GLN A 188 15.34 -20.22 -6.35
N GLN A 189 15.22 -19.25 -5.45
CA GLN A 189 15.41 -19.42 -4.00
C GLN A 189 14.21 -20.05 -3.28
N GLY A 190 13.15 -20.40 -4.00
CA GLY A 190 12.02 -21.12 -3.42
C GLY A 190 10.81 -20.28 -3.05
N TYR A 191 10.87 -18.96 -3.22
CA TYR A 191 9.78 -18.06 -2.88
C TYR A 191 8.59 -18.22 -3.82
N SER A 192 7.41 -17.88 -3.30
CA SER A 192 6.24 -17.58 -4.11
C SER A 192 6.19 -16.08 -4.38
N VAL A 193 6.14 -15.73 -5.66
CA VAL A 193 6.28 -14.35 -6.13
C VAL A 193 4.98 -13.92 -6.77
N ARG A 194 4.39 -12.85 -6.23
CA ARG A 194 3.29 -12.14 -6.87
C ARG A 194 3.81 -10.82 -7.41
N VAL A 195 3.47 -10.48 -8.64
CA VAL A 195 3.83 -9.21 -9.26
C VAL A 195 2.59 -8.33 -9.38
N LEU A 196 2.72 -7.06 -9.00
CA LEU A 196 1.78 -6.00 -9.38
C LEU A 196 2.51 -5.06 -10.34
N ASP A 197 2.05 -4.99 -11.58
CA ASP A 197 2.69 -4.17 -12.62
C ASP A 197 1.66 -3.68 -13.64
N THR A 198 1.87 -2.48 -14.18
CA THR A 198 1.00 -1.91 -15.23
C THR A 198 1.33 -2.46 -16.61
N LEU A 199 2.45 -3.19 -16.74
CA LEU A 199 3.00 -3.69 -18.00
C LEU A 199 3.23 -2.58 -19.02
N LEU A 200 3.62 -1.39 -18.53
CA LEU A 200 3.83 -0.21 -19.36
C LEU A 200 4.81 -0.46 -20.52
N TYR A 201 5.79 -1.33 -20.31
CA TYR A 201 6.81 -1.70 -21.31
C TYR A 201 6.59 -3.11 -21.89
N GLY A 202 5.39 -3.67 -21.72
CA GLY A 202 5.02 -5.00 -22.18
C GLY A 202 5.26 -6.13 -21.16
N PRO A 203 4.66 -7.32 -21.38
CA PRO A 203 4.77 -8.50 -20.51
C PRO A 203 6.04 -9.33 -20.72
N GLU A 204 6.78 -9.10 -21.82
CA GLU A 204 7.94 -9.89 -22.25
C GLU A 204 8.98 -10.13 -21.14
N PRO A 205 9.30 -9.15 -20.26
CA PRO A 205 10.30 -9.34 -19.21
C PRO A 205 9.98 -10.45 -18.21
N VAL A 206 8.70 -10.77 -18.03
CA VAL A 206 8.19 -11.79 -17.10
C VAL A 206 7.44 -12.93 -17.80
N ALA A 207 7.30 -12.89 -19.12
CA ALA A 207 6.54 -13.88 -19.89
C ALA A 207 6.99 -15.32 -19.61
N ALA A 208 8.31 -15.55 -19.52
CA ALA A 208 8.88 -16.86 -19.20
C ALA A 208 8.56 -17.38 -17.78
N LEU A 209 7.99 -16.54 -16.90
CA LEU A 209 7.64 -16.89 -15.53
C LEU A 209 6.16 -17.25 -15.37
N LEU A 210 5.31 -16.95 -16.37
CA LEU A 210 3.86 -17.10 -16.28
C LEU A 210 3.42 -18.54 -16.00
N ASP A 211 4.16 -19.53 -16.51
CA ASP A 211 3.88 -20.95 -16.31
C ASP A 211 4.47 -21.51 -15.00
N HIS A 212 5.20 -20.70 -14.23
CA HIS A 212 5.82 -21.16 -12.99
C HIS A 212 4.76 -21.24 -11.87
N HIS A 213 4.55 -22.43 -11.30
CA HIS A 213 3.52 -22.69 -10.27
C HIS A 213 3.56 -21.81 -9.00
N ARG A 214 4.68 -21.13 -8.74
CA ARG A 214 4.87 -20.17 -7.64
C ARG A 214 4.87 -18.69 -8.08
N PHE A 215 4.53 -18.41 -9.32
CA PHE A 215 4.50 -17.07 -9.88
C PHE A 215 3.07 -16.66 -10.18
N GLU A 216 2.71 -15.43 -9.83
CA GLU A 216 1.42 -14.84 -10.14
C GLU A 216 1.64 -13.42 -10.65
N LEU A 217 1.04 -13.08 -11.79
CA LEU A 217 1.04 -11.72 -12.33
C LEU A 217 -0.34 -11.09 -12.15
N ILE A 218 -0.36 -9.92 -11.51
CA ILE A 218 -1.50 -9.03 -11.45
C ILE A 218 -1.16 -7.81 -12.31
N GLU A 219 -1.77 -7.76 -13.49
CA GLU A 219 -1.80 -6.53 -14.27
C GLU A 219 -2.71 -5.52 -13.57
N GLY A 220 -2.12 -4.42 -13.10
CA GLY A 220 -2.79 -3.42 -12.26
C GLY A 220 -1.91 -2.22 -11.99
N ASP A 221 -2.45 -1.20 -11.33
CA ASP A 221 -1.73 0.04 -11.00
C ASP A 221 -1.55 0.19 -9.49
N SER A 222 -0.35 0.58 -9.04
CA SER A 222 -0.11 0.86 -7.62
C SER A 222 -0.84 2.09 -7.09
N ARG A 223 -1.43 2.90 -7.98
CA ARG A 223 -2.31 4.02 -7.63
C ARG A 223 -3.77 3.59 -7.44
N ASP A 224 -4.14 2.40 -7.90
CA ASP A 224 -5.48 1.85 -7.69
C ASP A 224 -5.54 1.07 -6.38
N ILE A 225 -6.47 1.46 -5.51
CA ILE A 225 -6.61 0.85 -4.19
C ILE A 225 -7.10 -0.60 -4.29
N GLY A 226 -7.95 -0.93 -5.26
CA GLY A 226 -8.45 -2.29 -5.46
C GLY A 226 -7.33 -3.24 -5.86
N ASP A 227 -6.47 -2.82 -6.78
CA ASP A 227 -5.29 -3.57 -7.21
C ASP A 227 -4.29 -3.78 -6.06
N VAL A 228 -4.01 -2.72 -5.28
CA VAL A 228 -3.15 -2.80 -4.10
C VAL A 228 -3.69 -3.80 -3.08
N PHE A 229 -4.98 -3.73 -2.74
CA PHE A 229 -5.58 -4.64 -1.77
C PHE A 229 -5.58 -6.08 -2.26
N ARG A 230 -5.90 -6.30 -3.55
CA ARG A 230 -5.85 -7.62 -4.20
C ARG A 230 -4.43 -8.20 -4.18
N ALA A 231 -3.43 -7.38 -4.49
CA ALA A 231 -2.05 -7.81 -4.54
C ALA A 231 -1.47 -8.17 -3.17
N MET A 232 -1.89 -7.47 -2.11
CA MET A 232 -1.36 -7.69 -0.74
C MET A 232 -1.90 -8.90 -0.01
N LEU A 233 -2.99 -9.50 -0.49
CA LEU A 233 -3.63 -10.63 0.18
C LEU A 233 -2.67 -11.82 0.35
N ASP A 234 -2.57 -12.37 1.56
CA ASP A 234 -1.71 -13.51 1.91
C ASP A 234 -0.20 -13.32 1.62
N MET A 235 0.28 -12.07 1.56
CA MET A 235 1.70 -11.76 1.36
C MET A 235 2.46 -11.63 2.68
N ASP A 236 3.73 -12.06 2.68
CA ASP A 236 4.61 -12.01 3.85
C ASP A 236 5.52 -10.79 3.86
N ALA A 237 5.89 -10.31 2.68
CA ALA A 237 6.74 -9.15 2.46
C ALA A 237 6.35 -8.43 1.16
N VAL A 238 6.66 -7.14 1.11
CA VAL A 238 6.52 -6.31 -0.10
C VAL A 238 7.88 -5.79 -0.50
N VAL A 239 8.21 -5.89 -1.79
CA VAL A 239 9.32 -5.20 -2.45
C VAL A 239 8.73 -4.19 -3.42
N HIS A 240 8.88 -2.90 -3.12
CA HIS A 240 8.37 -1.82 -3.94
C HIS A 240 9.45 -1.27 -4.88
N LEU A 241 9.36 -1.66 -6.15
CA LEU A 241 10.21 -1.19 -7.25
C LEU A 241 9.42 -0.36 -8.29
N GLY A 242 8.10 -0.24 -8.12
CA GLY A 242 7.20 0.37 -9.09
C GLY A 242 7.25 1.89 -9.03
N GLU A 243 7.96 2.51 -9.96
CA GLU A 243 8.07 3.95 -10.03
C GLU A 243 8.46 4.46 -11.43
N LEU A 244 8.25 5.76 -11.67
CA LEU A 244 8.88 6.46 -12.78
C LEU A 244 10.34 6.78 -12.43
N VAL A 245 11.28 6.30 -13.25
CA VAL A 245 12.72 6.43 -13.00
C VAL A 245 13.40 7.21 -14.11
N GLY A 246 14.32 8.09 -13.71
CA GLY A 246 15.16 8.89 -14.58
C GLY A 246 14.75 10.36 -14.50
N ASP A 247 15.69 11.23 -14.17
CA ASP A 247 15.42 12.66 -13.96
C ASP A 247 14.71 13.31 -15.18
N PRO A 248 15.15 13.09 -16.44
CA PRO A 248 14.44 13.64 -17.59
C PRO A 248 13.01 13.12 -17.74
N ALA A 249 12.76 11.84 -17.43
CA ALA A 249 11.44 11.24 -17.53
C ALA A 249 10.48 11.79 -16.46
N CYS A 250 10.97 11.96 -15.22
CA CYS A 250 10.21 12.55 -14.13
C CYS A 250 9.89 14.04 -14.39
N ALA A 251 10.80 14.77 -15.03
CA ALA A 251 10.60 16.19 -15.33
C ALA A 251 9.53 16.46 -16.40
N LEU A 252 9.10 15.43 -17.17
CA LEU A 252 8.06 15.59 -18.19
C LEU A 252 6.68 15.93 -17.60
N ASP A 253 6.38 15.42 -16.41
CA ASP A 253 5.12 15.66 -15.70
C ASP A 253 5.34 15.51 -14.18
N GLU A 254 5.42 16.65 -13.49
CA GLU A 254 5.66 16.68 -12.05
C GLU A 254 4.52 16.04 -11.26
N LYS A 255 3.27 16.32 -11.65
CA LYS A 255 2.10 15.80 -10.95
C LYS A 255 2.07 14.27 -11.04
N LEU A 256 2.26 13.74 -12.24
CA LEU A 256 2.30 12.29 -12.47
C LEU A 256 3.43 11.63 -11.69
N THR A 257 4.61 12.26 -11.65
CA THR A 257 5.76 11.77 -10.88
C THR A 257 5.44 11.71 -9.38
N LEU A 258 4.81 12.74 -8.81
CA LEU A 258 4.45 12.74 -7.40
C LEU A 258 3.34 11.74 -7.07
N GLU A 259 2.36 11.57 -7.97
CA GLU A 259 1.32 10.56 -7.81
C GLU A 259 1.92 9.13 -7.80
N ILE A 260 2.80 8.81 -8.75
CA ILE A 260 3.40 7.48 -8.87
C ILE A 260 4.46 7.26 -7.80
N ASN A 261 5.45 8.15 -7.67
CA ASN A 261 6.63 7.87 -6.87
C ASN A 261 6.41 8.11 -5.37
N LEU A 262 5.53 9.06 -5.00
CA LEU A 262 5.31 9.43 -3.60
C LEU A 262 3.95 8.95 -3.07
N ALA A 263 2.86 9.34 -3.72
CA ALA A 263 1.52 9.07 -3.21
C ALA A 263 1.19 7.56 -3.27
N SER A 264 1.56 6.86 -4.35
CA SER A 264 1.38 5.41 -4.44
C SER A 264 2.25 4.66 -3.42
N THR A 265 3.47 5.13 -3.16
CA THR A 265 4.35 4.57 -2.13
C THR A 265 3.73 4.67 -0.74
N ARG A 266 3.12 5.83 -0.41
CA ARG A 266 2.38 6.00 0.84
C ARG A 266 1.22 5.03 0.96
N MET A 267 0.40 4.92 -0.10
CA MET A 267 -0.75 4.02 -0.13
C MET A 267 -0.33 2.56 0.06
N LEU A 268 0.70 2.12 -0.66
CA LEU A 268 1.27 0.77 -0.53
C LEU A 268 1.79 0.51 0.89
N ALA A 269 2.52 1.45 1.49
CA ALA A 269 3.05 1.28 2.84
C ALA A 269 1.94 1.24 3.90
N GLU A 270 0.92 2.10 3.79
CA GLU A 270 -0.23 2.09 4.69
C GLU A 270 -1.06 0.81 4.57
N ALA A 271 -1.28 0.32 3.35
CA ALA A 271 -1.98 -0.93 3.10
C ALA A 271 -1.19 -2.13 3.62
N ALA A 272 0.13 -2.21 3.36
CA ALA A 272 1.00 -3.28 3.87
C ALA A 272 0.97 -3.32 5.42
N ARG A 273 1.04 -2.16 6.06
CA ARG A 273 0.87 -2.02 7.52
C ARG A 273 -0.51 -2.50 7.99
N GLY A 274 -1.57 -2.20 7.22
CA GLY A 274 -2.94 -2.64 7.50
C GLY A 274 -3.11 -4.16 7.46
N TYR A 275 -2.47 -4.83 6.50
CA TYR A 275 -2.40 -6.29 6.39
C TYR A 275 -1.47 -6.95 7.42
N GLY A 276 -0.72 -6.16 8.20
CA GLY A 276 0.22 -6.67 9.19
C GLY A 276 1.53 -7.21 8.58
N ILE A 277 1.82 -6.84 7.33
CA ILE A 277 3.08 -7.17 6.67
C ILE A 277 4.21 -6.42 7.37
N LYS A 278 5.16 -7.16 7.94
CA LYS A 278 6.23 -6.58 8.76
C LYS A 278 7.38 -6.04 7.91
N ARG A 279 7.70 -6.69 6.78
CA ARG A 279 8.84 -6.35 5.92
C ARG A 279 8.36 -5.63 4.66
N PHE A 280 8.71 -4.36 4.55
CA PHE A 280 8.44 -3.54 3.36
C PHE A 280 9.76 -2.99 2.84
N ILE A 281 10.28 -3.56 1.75
CA ILE A 281 11.52 -3.12 1.12
C ILE A 281 11.18 -2.06 0.08
N TYR A 282 11.78 -0.88 0.21
CA TYR A 282 11.62 0.22 -0.71
C TYR A 282 12.92 0.47 -1.47
N ALA A 283 12.85 0.44 -2.80
CA ALA A 283 13.94 0.91 -3.63
C ALA A 283 14.04 2.42 -3.52
N SER A 284 15.17 2.94 -3.03
CA SER A 284 15.58 4.34 -3.13
C SER A 284 16.83 4.44 -4.01
N SER A 285 17.52 5.58 -4.01
CA SER A 285 18.71 5.80 -4.84
C SER A 285 19.74 6.66 -4.14
N CYS A 286 21.02 6.45 -4.41
CA CYS A 286 22.10 7.36 -4.01
C CYS A 286 21.94 8.78 -4.60
N SER A 287 21.07 8.99 -5.60
CA SER A 287 20.79 10.34 -6.12
C SER A 287 20.21 11.29 -5.07
N VAL A 288 19.70 10.78 -3.94
CA VAL A 288 19.25 11.60 -2.80
C VAL A 288 20.37 12.42 -2.17
N TYR A 289 21.62 11.96 -2.27
CA TYR A 289 22.78 12.71 -1.80
C TYR A 289 23.14 13.89 -2.73
N GLY A 290 22.73 13.83 -4.00
CA GLY A 290 22.83 14.95 -4.93
C GLY A 290 24.24 15.28 -5.40
N ALA A 291 24.85 16.30 -4.81
CA ALA A 291 26.20 16.77 -5.15
C ALA A 291 26.99 17.07 -3.87
N GLY A 292 28.19 16.49 -3.75
CA GLY A 292 29.08 16.67 -2.60
C GLY A 292 30.47 16.06 -2.83
N ASN A 293 31.48 16.60 -2.13
CA ASN A 293 32.89 16.21 -2.30
C ASN A 293 33.37 15.18 -1.26
N GLU A 294 32.52 14.84 -0.30
CA GLU A 294 32.83 13.91 0.79
C GLU A 294 32.39 12.48 0.45
N ILE A 295 32.94 11.49 1.16
CA ILE A 295 32.45 10.11 1.09
C ILE A 295 31.16 10.05 1.91
N LEU A 296 30.05 9.79 1.24
CA LEU A 296 28.71 9.82 1.80
C LEU A 296 28.29 8.45 2.35
N ASP A 297 27.71 8.42 3.54
CA ASP A 297 27.11 7.23 4.14
C ASP A 297 25.61 7.47 4.43
N GLU A 298 24.92 6.49 5.03
CA GLU A 298 23.48 6.61 5.28
C GLU A 298 23.10 7.70 6.31
N ARG A 299 24.07 8.27 7.02
CA ARG A 299 23.90 9.38 7.97
C ARG A 299 24.22 10.74 7.36
N SER A 300 24.85 10.78 6.18
CA SER A 300 25.13 12.02 5.47
C SER A 300 23.87 12.80 5.11
N GLY A 301 24.01 14.12 4.99
CA GLY A 301 22.93 15.00 4.56
C GLY A 301 22.43 14.68 3.16
N LEU A 302 21.16 14.95 2.90
CA LEU A 302 20.52 14.76 1.59
C LEU A 302 20.45 16.11 0.87
N ASN A 303 20.87 16.15 -0.39
CA ASN A 303 20.99 17.39 -1.16
C ASN A 303 20.37 17.24 -2.57
N PRO A 304 19.05 16.98 -2.70
CA PRO A 304 18.46 16.56 -3.97
C PRO A 304 18.56 17.62 -5.07
N VAL A 305 19.10 17.24 -6.23
CA VAL A 305 19.26 18.13 -7.40
C VAL A 305 18.15 17.98 -8.45
N SER A 306 17.25 16.99 -8.29
CA SER A 306 16.21 16.57 -9.23
C SER A 306 14.84 16.37 -8.57
N LEU A 307 13.77 16.40 -9.36
CA LEU A 307 12.43 16.01 -8.90
C LEU A 307 12.40 14.54 -8.47
N TYR A 308 13.09 13.66 -9.20
CA TYR A 308 13.24 12.26 -8.84
C TYR A 308 13.83 12.09 -7.44
N ALA A 309 14.95 12.76 -7.15
CA ALA A 309 15.58 12.70 -5.83
C ALA A 309 14.66 13.26 -4.71
N ARG A 310 13.94 14.36 -4.98
CA ARG A 310 12.96 14.91 -4.02
C ARG A 310 11.83 13.93 -3.71
N ALA A 311 11.27 13.28 -4.73
CA ALA A 311 10.22 12.28 -4.56
C ALA A 311 10.70 11.04 -3.78
N LYS A 312 11.95 10.60 -4.01
CA LYS A 312 12.59 9.56 -3.21
C LYS A 312 12.69 9.93 -1.73
N ILE A 313 13.19 11.13 -1.43
CA ILE A 313 13.32 11.61 -0.05
C ILE A 313 11.95 11.72 0.62
N GLY A 314 10.94 12.26 -0.07
CA GLY A 314 9.57 12.32 0.45
C GLY A 314 9.02 10.93 0.79
N SER A 315 9.33 9.92 -0.03
CA SER A 315 8.91 8.54 0.23
C SER A 315 9.67 7.92 1.41
N GLU A 316 10.98 8.17 1.53
CA GLU A 316 11.75 7.76 2.71
C GLU A 316 11.19 8.35 4.00
N GLN A 317 10.78 9.63 3.98
CA GLN A 317 10.13 10.30 5.12
C GLN A 317 8.79 9.67 5.47
N VAL A 318 7.92 9.44 4.49
CA VAL A 318 6.63 8.75 4.69
C VAL A 318 6.84 7.38 5.34
N LEU A 319 7.82 6.60 4.86
CA LEU A 319 8.12 5.29 5.42
C LEU A 319 8.65 5.39 6.85
N ALA A 320 9.52 6.36 7.13
CA ALA A 320 10.01 6.62 8.47
C ALA A 320 8.85 6.94 9.44
N ASP A 321 7.90 7.78 9.02
CA ASP A 321 6.71 8.15 9.83
C ASP A 321 5.75 6.97 10.08
N LEU A 322 5.69 6.02 9.14
CA LEU A 322 4.87 4.81 9.28
C LEU A 322 5.54 3.71 10.12
N THR A 323 6.83 3.84 10.42
CA THR A 323 7.61 2.85 11.17
C THR A 323 7.05 2.68 12.58
N GLY A 324 6.92 1.42 13.02
CA GLY A 324 6.40 1.14 14.36
C GLY A 324 6.58 -0.33 14.76
N PRO A 325 5.93 -0.78 15.85
CA PRO A 325 6.13 -2.13 16.39
C PRO A 325 5.72 -3.28 15.45
N ARG A 326 4.94 -2.99 14.40
CA ARG A 326 4.38 -4.00 13.47
C ARG A 326 4.70 -3.72 12.00
N PHE A 327 5.46 -2.67 11.69
CA PHE A 327 5.79 -2.29 10.32
C PHE A 327 7.23 -1.77 10.29
N HIS A 328 8.07 -2.45 9.53
CA HIS A 328 9.50 -2.22 9.48
C HIS A 328 9.93 -2.02 8.03
N PRO A 329 9.86 -0.78 7.53
CA PRO A 329 10.35 -0.48 6.20
C PRO A 329 11.87 -0.63 6.18
N ILE A 330 12.39 -1.04 5.02
CA ILE A 330 13.80 -1.20 4.73
C ILE A 330 14.06 -0.37 3.48
N VAL A 331 14.88 0.67 3.60
CA VAL A 331 15.17 1.57 2.48
C VAL A 331 16.51 1.17 1.87
N LEU A 332 16.52 0.90 0.57
CA LEU A 332 17.73 0.54 -0.15
C LEU A 332 18.11 1.63 -1.14
N ARG A 333 19.12 2.44 -0.82
CA ARG A 333 19.64 3.49 -1.71
C ARG A 333 20.59 2.86 -2.72
N PHE A 334 20.06 2.53 -3.90
CA PHE A 334 20.85 1.91 -4.94
C PHE A 334 21.87 2.88 -5.55
N ALA A 335 23.10 2.40 -5.72
CA ALA A 335 24.08 3.00 -6.60
C ALA A 335 23.57 3.02 -8.06
N THR A 336 24.33 3.63 -8.97
CA THR A 336 23.94 3.70 -10.38
C THR A 336 23.92 2.29 -10.97
N VAL A 337 22.72 1.78 -11.24
CA VAL A 337 22.54 0.40 -11.69
C VAL A 337 22.99 0.24 -13.14
N TYR A 338 23.66 -0.86 -13.45
CA TYR A 338 24.05 -1.28 -14.80
C TYR A 338 23.81 -2.78 -15.01
N GLY A 339 24.07 -3.27 -16.23
CA GLY A 339 23.99 -4.69 -16.57
C GLY A 339 22.84 -5.03 -17.50
N LEU A 340 22.77 -6.29 -17.92
CA LEU A 340 21.68 -6.77 -18.75
C LEU A 340 20.47 -7.19 -17.91
N SER A 341 19.28 -6.92 -18.42
CA SER A 341 18.01 -7.32 -17.82
C SER A 341 17.06 -7.81 -18.90
N PRO A 342 16.13 -8.74 -18.60
CA PRO A 342 15.01 -9.10 -19.48
C PRO A 342 14.18 -7.89 -19.95
N ARG A 343 14.20 -6.78 -19.21
CA ARG A 343 13.74 -5.47 -19.68
C ARG A 343 14.95 -4.54 -19.85
N PRO A 344 15.69 -4.57 -20.97
CA PRO A 344 16.89 -3.75 -21.12
C PRO A 344 16.62 -2.26 -20.95
N ARG A 345 17.64 -1.53 -20.52
CA ARG A 345 17.62 -0.08 -20.41
C ARG A 345 18.91 0.50 -20.96
N PHE A 346 18.79 1.32 -22.00
CA PHE A 346 19.90 2.05 -22.63
C PHE A 346 19.82 3.56 -22.36
N ASP A 347 19.08 3.96 -21.33
CA ASP A 347 19.10 5.28 -20.71
C ASP A 347 19.97 5.33 -19.43
N LEU A 348 20.61 4.21 -19.07
CA LEU A 348 21.57 4.09 -17.97
C LEU A 348 23.00 4.29 -18.50
N VAL A 349 23.83 5.06 -17.79
CA VAL A 349 25.11 5.56 -18.33
C VAL A 349 26.05 4.45 -18.81
N VAL A 350 26.23 3.38 -18.04
CA VAL A 350 27.10 2.25 -18.42
C VAL A 350 26.55 1.53 -19.66
N ASN A 351 25.25 1.24 -19.65
CA ASN A 351 24.57 0.53 -20.73
C ASN A 351 24.59 1.35 -22.03
N LEU A 352 24.28 2.64 -21.94
CA LEU A 352 24.28 3.58 -23.06
C LEU A 352 25.67 3.75 -23.67
N LEU A 353 26.69 4.01 -22.85
CA LEU A 353 28.05 4.19 -23.35
C LEU A 353 28.60 2.90 -23.96
N THR A 354 28.30 1.74 -23.37
CA THR A 354 28.66 0.45 -23.95
C THR A 354 27.96 0.22 -25.30
N ALA A 355 26.68 0.55 -25.39
CA ALA A 355 25.92 0.39 -26.63
C ALA A 355 26.43 1.29 -27.75
N ARG A 356 26.73 2.57 -27.46
CA ARG A 356 27.35 3.47 -28.42
C ARG A 356 28.74 2.99 -28.85
N ALA A 357 29.54 2.49 -27.91
CA ALA A 357 30.85 1.94 -28.24
C ALA A 357 30.76 0.77 -29.24
N VAL A 358 29.81 -0.14 -29.03
CA VAL A 358 29.67 -1.37 -29.83
C VAL A 358 28.97 -1.11 -31.16
N CYS A 359 27.87 -0.35 -31.15
CA CYS A 359 27.02 -0.17 -32.33
C CYS A 359 27.43 1.02 -33.19
N ASP A 360 28.02 2.06 -32.59
CA ASP A 360 28.27 3.34 -33.25
C ASP A 360 29.77 3.59 -33.43
N GLY A 361 30.61 2.84 -32.72
CA GLY A 361 32.04 3.07 -32.69
C GLY A 361 32.41 4.38 -32.00
N GLU A 362 31.56 4.91 -31.12
CA GLU A 362 31.79 6.20 -30.44
C GLU A 362 31.47 6.10 -28.94
N ILE A 363 32.31 6.76 -28.12
CA ILE A 363 32.07 6.97 -26.69
C ILE A 363 32.18 8.48 -26.47
N THR A 364 31.06 9.11 -26.12
CA THR A 364 31.05 10.56 -25.79
C THR A 364 30.88 10.74 -24.30
N ILE A 365 31.90 11.30 -23.65
CA ILE A 365 31.86 11.69 -22.25
C ILE A 365 31.55 13.18 -22.15
N LEU A 366 30.47 13.52 -21.45
CA LEU A 366 30.08 14.89 -21.15
C LEU A 366 30.61 15.26 -19.75
N GLY A 367 31.46 16.29 -19.68
CA GLY A 367 32.24 16.57 -18.48
C GLY A 367 33.26 15.46 -18.22
N GLY A 368 33.20 14.84 -17.05
CA GLY A 368 33.93 13.61 -16.74
C GLY A 368 34.43 13.52 -15.31
N GLY A 369 34.55 14.64 -14.59
CA GLY A 369 35.03 14.69 -13.20
C GLY A 369 34.02 14.21 -12.16
N GLN A 370 32.74 14.13 -12.51
CA GLN A 370 31.66 13.77 -11.61
C GLN A 370 31.73 12.29 -11.17
N TRP A 371 31.65 12.06 -9.87
CA TRP A 371 31.70 10.73 -9.24
C TRP A 371 30.36 10.03 -9.26
N ARG A 372 30.38 8.72 -9.54
CA ARG A 372 29.24 7.81 -9.43
C ARG A 372 29.67 6.49 -8.82
N PRO A 373 28.91 5.95 -7.85
CA PRO A 373 28.97 4.55 -7.52
C PRO A 373 28.18 3.73 -8.54
N PHE A 374 28.65 2.51 -8.82
CA PHE A 374 27.99 1.57 -9.72
C PHE A 374 27.68 0.22 -9.05
N VAL A 375 26.58 -0.40 -9.47
CA VAL A 375 26.16 -1.74 -9.01
C VAL A 375 25.45 -2.50 -10.12
N HIS A 376 25.72 -3.80 -10.24
CA HIS A 376 25.07 -4.63 -11.24
C HIS A 376 23.61 -4.91 -10.86
N VAL A 377 22.70 -5.03 -11.85
CA VAL A 377 21.28 -5.27 -11.60
C VAL A 377 21.02 -6.61 -10.88
N ALA A 378 21.81 -7.64 -11.16
CA ALA A 378 21.71 -8.92 -10.45
C ALA A 378 22.15 -8.80 -8.98
N ASP A 379 23.13 -7.94 -8.68
CA ASP A 379 23.57 -7.66 -7.32
C ASP A 379 22.54 -6.83 -6.55
N VAL A 380 21.83 -5.90 -7.20
CA VAL A 380 20.70 -5.20 -6.60
C VAL A 380 19.60 -6.18 -6.20
N ALA A 381 19.23 -7.10 -7.11
CA ALA A 381 18.25 -8.15 -6.81
C ALA A 381 18.71 -9.02 -5.62
N ARG A 382 19.99 -9.40 -5.57
CA ARG A 382 20.55 -10.20 -4.48
C ARG A 382 20.55 -9.44 -3.15
N ALA A 383 20.85 -8.15 -3.14
CA ALA A 383 20.74 -7.32 -1.94
C ALA A 383 19.31 -7.31 -1.36
N ILE A 384 18.29 -7.26 -2.23
CA ILE A 384 16.89 -7.36 -1.81
C ILE A 384 16.60 -8.74 -1.19
N VAL A 385 17.08 -9.82 -1.81
CA VAL A 385 16.94 -11.19 -1.26
C VAL A 385 17.60 -11.29 0.12
N LEU A 386 18.82 -10.77 0.29
CA LEU A 386 19.50 -10.74 1.60
C LEU A 386 18.68 -9.98 2.65
N CYS A 387 18.03 -8.87 2.29
CA CYS A 387 17.15 -8.16 3.22
C CYS A 387 15.89 -8.95 3.61
N LEU A 388 15.35 -9.78 2.71
CA LEU A 388 14.21 -10.67 2.99
C LEU A 388 14.62 -11.81 3.95
N GLU A 389 15.80 -12.38 3.74
CA GLU A 389 16.36 -13.49 4.53
C GLU A 389 16.91 -13.05 5.89
N ALA A 390 17.36 -11.80 5.99
CA ALA A 390 17.97 -11.30 7.20
C ALA A 390 17.01 -11.35 8.40
N PRO A 391 17.55 -11.63 9.61
CA PRO A 391 16.83 -11.45 10.85
C PRO A 391 16.23 -10.04 10.92
N LEU A 392 14.93 -9.95 11.22
CA LEU A 392 14.21 -8.68 11.26
C LEU A 392 14.87 -7.66 12.20
N ALA A 393 15.54 -8.11 13.26
CA ALA A 393 16.27 -7.26 14.19
C ALA A 393 17.40 -6.45 13.55
N ILE A 394 18.01 -6.96 12.47
CA ILE A 394 19.09 -6.31 11.73
C ILE A 394 18.52 -5.27 10.77
N VAL A 395 17.47 -5.61 10.03
CA VAL A 395 16.96 -4.78 8.93
C VAL A 395 15.84 -3.82 9.33
N LYS A 396 15.21 -4.00 10.50
CA LYS A 396 14.03 -3.20 10.86
C LYS A 396 14.30 -1.69 10.88
N GLY A 397 13.55 -0.93 10.07
CA GLY A 397 13.66 0.53 10.01
C GLY A 397 15.02 1.02 9.53
N GLN A 398 15.79 0.18 8.83
CA GLN A 398 17.13 0.54 8.38
C GLN A 398 17.13 1.08 6.97
N THR A 399 18.11 1.95 6.72
CA THR A 399 18.51 2.40 5.40
C THR A 399 19.89 1.84 5.10
N PHE A 400 20.07 1.31 3.89
CA PHE A 400 21.35 0.79 3.39
C PHE A 400 21.67 1.40 2.02
N ASN A 401 22.89 1.87 1.85
CA ASN A 401 23.46 2.08 0.52
C ASN A 401 23.77 0.71 -0.09
N VAL A 402 23.39 0.50 -1.36
CA VAL A 402 23.62 -0.77 -2.07
C VAL A 402 24.53 -0.53 -3.26
N GLY A 403 25.73 -1.10 -3.21
CA GLY A 403 26.77 -0.94 -4.23
C GLY A 403 28.11 -1.47 -3.75
N SER A 404 29.19 -0.98 -4.37
CA SER A 404 30.58 -1.39 -4.09
C SER A 404 31.43 -0.17 -3.82
N ASP A 405 32.26 -0.21 -2.77
CA ASP A 405 33.25 0.84 -2.52
C ASP A 405 34.24 0.92 -3.70
N GLU A 406 34.58 -0.24 -4.27
CA GLU A 406 35.51 -0.47 -5.38
C GLU A 406 34.98 0.00 -6.73
N GLN A 407 33.67 0.25 -6.85
CA GLN A 407 33.01 0.71 -8.07
C GLN A 407 32.52 2.16 -7.95
N ASN A 408 33.08 2.94 -7.04
CA ASN A 408 33.05 4.40 -7.13
C ASN A 408 34.07 4.82 -8.18
N MET A 409 33.62 5.54 -9.22
CA MET A 409 34.51 6.12 -10.21
C MET A 409 33.91 7.34 -10.88
N THR A 410 34.76 8.13 -11.53
CA THR A 410 34.30 9.25 -12.34
C THR A 410 33.76 8.79 -13.69
N ILE A 411 32.93 9.61 -14.33
CA ILE A 411 32.42 9.30 -15.67
C ILE A 411 33.56 9.24 -16.71
N ALA A 412 34.65 9.99 -16.53
CA ALA A 412 35.84 9.86 -17.35
C ALA A 412 36.51 8.48 -17.21
N GLN A 413 36.69 8.00 -15.98
CA GLN A 413 37.24 6.67 -15.71
C GLN A 413 36.36 5.56 -16.30
N LEU A 414 35.03 5.70 -16.23
CA LEU A 414 34.09 4.80 -16.89
C LEU A 414 34.29 4.78 -18.40
N GLY A 415 34.45 5.95 -19.04
CA GLY A 415 34.70 6.06 -20.48
C GLY A 415 35.99 5.35 -20.89
N ASP A 416 37.07 5.55 -20.12
CA ASP A 416 38.36 4.90 -20.35
C ASP A 416 38.27 3.38 -20.21
N LEU A 417 37.53 2.89 -19.20
CA LEU A 417 37.27 1.46 -19.00
C LEU A 417 36.52 0.85 -20.20
N ILE A 418 35.44 1.48 -20.65
CA ILE A 418 34.65 0.98 -21.79
C ILE A 418 35.49 0.99 -23.07
N HIS A 419 36.25 2.06 -23.32
CA HIS A 419 37.15 2.15 -24.47
C HIS A 419 38.19 1.01 -24.48
N GLY A 420 38.76 0.66 -23.33
CA GLY A 420 39.69 -0.46 -23.20
C GLY A 420 39.05 -1.84 -23.47
N LEU A 421 37.75 -1.99 -23.22
CA LEU A 421 37.00 -3.25 -23.41
C LEU A 421 36.34 -3.39 -24.79
N VAL A 422 36.12 -2.28 -25.48
CA VAL A 422 35.55 -2.22 -26.82
C VAL A 422 36.57 -1.57 -27.77
N PRO A 423 37.64 -2.29 -28.15
CA PRO A 423 38.67 -1.75 -29.03
C PRO A 423 38.05 -1.40 -30.39
N GLY A 424 38.29 -0.18 -30.86
CA GLY A 424 37.75 0.35 -32.12
C GLY A 424 36.74 1.49 -31.95
N ALA A 425 36.23 1.72 -30.74
CA ALA A 425 35.39 2.88 -30.46
C ALA A 425 36.24 4.15 -30.26
N CYS A 426 35.84 5.27 -30.85
CA CYS A 426 36.47 6.58 -30.67
C CYS A 426 35.97 7.24 -29.37
N LEU A 427 36.88 7.47 -28.40
CA LEU A 427 36.57 8.18 -27.17
C LEU A 427 36.73 9.70 -27.35
N THR A 428 35.62 10.43 -27.22
CA THR A 428 35.59 11.90 -27.24
C THR A 428 35.12 12.43 -25.90
N ARG A 429 35.81 13.45 -25.37
CA ARG A 429 35.40 14.19 -24.18
C ARG A 429 34.94 15.59 -24.60
N ARG A 430 33.77 16.01 -24.14
CA ARG A 430 33.20 17.33 -24.47
C ARG A 430 32.73 18.04 -23.21
N GLU A 431 32.89 19.35 -23.18
CA GLU A 431 32.14 20.21 -22.26
C GLU A 431 30.70 20.37 -22.77
N GLY A 432 29.73 20.45 -21.87
CA GLY A 432 28.31 20.46 -22.22
C GLY A 432 27.39 20.51 -21.00
N ASP A 433 26.11 20.18 -21.18
CA ASP A 433 25.15 20.06 -20.08
C ASP A 433 25.52 18.87 -19.19
N VAL A 434 26.34 19.12 -18.17
CA VAL A 434 26.85 18.11 -17.26
C VAL A 434 25.77 17.76 -16.25
N ASP A 435 25.52 16.46 -16.09
CA ASP A 435 24.71 15.93 -15.01
C ASP A 435 25.23 16.41 -13.66
N ARG A 436 24.42 17.24 -12.98
CA ARG A 436 24.78 17.96 -11.74
C ARG A 436 25.00 17.05 -10.54
N ARG A 437 24.62 15.78 -10.64
CA ARG A 437 24.90 14.81 -9.58
C ARG A 437 26.41 14.64 -9.46
N ASP A 438 26.91 14.51 -8.24
CA ASP A 438 28.32 14.24 -7.96
C ASP A 438 28.43 13.63 -6.55
N TYR A 439 28.63 12.32 -6.44
CA TYR A 439 28.69 11.67 -5.13
C TYR A 439 29.60 10.46 -5.13
N HIS A 440 30.43 10.38 -4.09
CA HIS A 440 31.20 9.21 -3.73
C HIS A 440 30.56 8.57 -2.49
N VAL A 441 30.25 7.27 -2.52
CA VAL A 441 29.40 6.64 -1.49
C VAL A 441 30.12 5.49 -0.83
N SER A 442 29.95 5.38 0.50
CA SER A 442 30.37 4.24 1.31
C SER A 442 29.26 3.18 1.37
N PHE A 443 29.66 1.93 1.14
CA PHE A 443 28.82 0.72 1.22
C PHE A 443 29.21 -0.18 2.39
N ALA A 444 30.02 0.33 3.32
CA ALA A 444 30.54 -0.44 4.45
C ALA A 444 29.43 -1.01 5.34
N ARG A 445 28.29 -0.32 5.45
CA ARG A 445 27.20 -0.71 6.32
C ARG A 445 26.51 -1.99 5.85
N ILE A 446 26.09 -2.05 4.58
CA ILE A 446 25.41 -3.24 4.04
C ILE A 446 26.34 -4.46 4.05
N ARG A 447 27.64 -4.25 3.79
CA ARG A 447 28.66 -5.29 3.88
C ARG A 447 28.79 -5.82 5.31
N ARG A 448 28.85 -4.95 6.31
CA ARG A 448 28.99 -5.33 7.72
C ARG A 448 27.73 -6.00 8.28
N GLU A 449 26.55 -5.47 7.97
CA GLU A 449 25.29 -5.90 8.61
C GLU A 449 24.61 -7.05 7.87
N LEU A 450 24.77 -7.14 6.54
CA LEU A 450 24.13 -8.17 5.70
C LEU A 450 25.13 -9.09 4.97
N GLY A 451 26.44 -8.85 5.10
CA GLY A 451 27.44 -9.63 4.37
C GLY A 451 27.44 -9.38 2.86
N PHE A 452 26.77 -8.33 2.39
CA PHE A 452 26.65 -8.05 0.96
C PHE A 452 28.00 -7.60 0.38
N VAL A 453 28.49 -8.38 -0.58
CA VAL A 453 29.65 -8.08 -1.41
C VAL A 453 29.25 -8.32 -2.86
N PRO A 454 29.27 -7.32 -3.76
CA PRO A 454 28.89 -7.48 -5.16
C PRO A 454 29.64 -8.64 -5.84
N GLU A 455 28.92 -9.41 -6.64
CA GLU A 455 29.47 -10.57 -7.37
C GLU A 455 29.88 -10.21 -8.80
N HIS A 456 29.40 -9.07 -9.31
CA HIS A 456 29.72 -8.59 -10.65
C HIS A 456 30.57 -7.32 -10.64
N THR A 457 31.58 -7.33 -11.48
CA THR A 457 32.41 -6.16 -11.78
C THR A 457 31.87 -5.37 -12.96
N LEU A 458 32.22 -4.08 -13.00
CA LEU A 458 31.83 -3.18 -14.07
C LEU A 458 32.34 -3.66 -15.43
N ALA A 459 33.55 -4.22 -15.46
CA ALA A 459 34.12 -4.79 -16.68
C ALA A 459 33.35 -6.01 -17.17
N GLU A 460 32.83 -6.85 -16.28
CA GLU A 460 31.96 -7.98 -16.65
C GLU A 460 30.64 -7.50 -17.20
N GLY A 461 29.98 -6.52 -16.56
CA GLY A 461 28.73 -5.97 -17.07
C GLY A 461 28.88 -5.30 -18.44
N VAL A 462 29.98 -4.58 -18.68
CA VAL A 462 30.28 -4.01 -20.02
C VAL A 462 30.43 -5.14 -21.06
N ARG A 463 31.15 -6.22 -20.73
CA ARG A 463 31.30 -7.37 -21.64
C ARG A 463 29.97 -8.09 -21.88
N GLU A 464 29.15 -8.26 -20.85
CA GLU A 464 27.81 -8.86 -20.94
C GLU A 464 26.93 -8.08 -21.93
N ILE A 465 26.83 -6.76 -21.75
CA ILE A 465 26.03 -5.89 -22.62
C ILE A 465 26.58 -5.90 -24.05
N ALA A 466 27.90 -5.80 -24.21
CA ALA A 466 28.54 -5.85 -25.52
C ALA A 466 28.29 -7.18 -26.24
N ALA A 467 28.31 -8.30 -25.52
CA ALA A 467 28.01 -9.60 -26.07
C ALA A 467 26.55 -9.70 -26.56
N ALA A 468 25.59 -9.20 -25.78
CA ALA A 468 24.17 -9.20 -26.16
C ALA A 468 23.87 -8.34 -27.41
N LEU A 469 24.58 -7.22 -27.58
CA LEU A 469 24.47 -6.38 -28.77
C LEU A 469 25.11 -7.06 -29.99
N ARG A 470 26.32 -7.62 -29.84
CA ARG A 470 27.03 -8.32 -30.94
C ARG A 470 26.32 -9.59 -31.40
N SER A 471 25.64 -10.30 -30.50
CA SER A 471 24.89 -11.51 -30.84
C SER A 471 23.54 -11.22 -31.50
N GLY A 472 23.09 -9.97 -31.51
CA GLY A 472 21.76 -9.59 -32.00
C GLY A 472 20.62 -9.94 -31.04
N GLN A 473 20.90 -10.34 -29.79
CA GLN A 473 19.88 -10.48 -28.76
C GLN A 473 19.12 -9.16 -28.54
N ILE A 474 19.82 -8.04 -28.71
CA ILE A 474 19.24 -6.70 -28.75
C ILE A 474 19.48 -6.13 -30.14
N ALA A 475 18.42 -6.10 -30.96
CA ALA A 475 18.51 -5.70 -32.36
C ALA A 475 18.80 -4.19 -32.53
N ASP A 476 18.08 -3.33 -31.80
CA ASP A 476 18.31 -1.88 -31.81
C ASP A 476 18.22 -1.31 -30.39
N TYR A 477 19.36 -0.90 -29.83
CA TYR A 477 19.41 -0.31 -28.50
C TYR A 477 18.74 1.07 -28.42
N ARG A 478 18.45 1.71 -29.57
CA ARG A 478 17.79 3.02 -29.67
C ARG A 478 16.27 2.93 -29.66
N ASP A 479 15.71 1.72 -29.65
CA ASP A 479 14.27 1.56 -29.53
C ASP A 479 13.78 2.31 -28.27
N LYS A 480 12.71 3.09 -28.45
CA LYS A 480 12.14 3.92 -27.40
C LYS A 480 11.76 3.10 -26.17
N CYS A 481 11.42 1.81 -26.30
CA CYS A 481 11.09 0.95 -25.16
C CYS A 481 12.24 0.78 -24.16
N TYR A 482 13.49 0.96 -24.61
CA TYR A 482 14.70 0.86 -23.77
C TYR A 482 15.10 2.19 -23.11
N SER A 483 14.34 3.27 -23.32
CA SER A 483 14.56 4.56 -22.69
C SER A 483 13.26 5.08 -22.07
N ASN A 484 13.23 5.19 -20.74
CA ASN A 484 12.04 5.67 -20.03
C ASN A 484 11.61 7.06 -20.52
N TYR A 485 12.59 7.95 -20.72
CA TYR A 485 12.35 9.31 -21.20
C TYR A 485 11.79 9.32 -22.62
N GLN A 486 12.41 8.59 -23.56
CA GLN A 486 11.93 8.59 -24.96
C GLN A 486 10.57 7.93 -25.09
N PHE A 487 10.30 6.87 -24.32
CA PHE A 487 8.99 6.22 -24.27
C PHE A 487 7.90 7.18 -23.78
N LEU A 488 8.12 7.88 -22.67
CA LEU A 488 7.15 8.81 -22.08
C LEU A 488 7.10 10.18 -22.79
N SER A 489 8.08 10.48 -23.62
CA SER A 489 8.07 11.67 -24.47
C SER A 489 6.96 11.58 -25.54
N ASP A 490 6.55 10.37 -25.92
CA ASP A 490 5.38 10.15 -26.77
C ASP A 490 4.08 10.52 -26.02
N PRO A 491 3.30 11.50 -26.52
CA PRO A 491 2.06 11.91 -25.86
C PRO A 491 1.05 10.77 -25.68
N ASN A 492 0.96 9.82 -26.62
CA ASN A 492 0.03 8.70 -26.52
C ASN A 492 0.40 7.80 -25.34
N GLN A 493 1.68 7.47 -25.21
CA GLN A 493 2.19 6.67 -24.10
C GLN A 493 2.00 7.38 -22.77
N ARG A 494 2.30 8.70 -22.72
CA ARG A 494 2.11 9.49 -21.51
C ARG A 494 0.64 9.55 -21.09
N SER A 495 -0.27 9.75 -22.03
CA SER A 495 -1.72 9.78 -21.78
C SER A 495 -2.23 8.46 -21.21
N LEU A 496 -1.68 7.31 -21.63
CA LEU A 496 -2.04 6.00 -21.05
C LEU A 496 -1.69 5.93 -19.55
N VAL A 497 -0.52 6.43 -19.16
CA VAL A 497 -0.10 6.47 -17.75
C VAL A 497 -0.90 7.50 -16.96
N ALA A 498 -1.17 8.66 -17.58
CA ALA A 498 -1.89 9.77 -16.97
C ALA A 498 -3.40 9.52 -16.83
N ALA A 499 -4.00 8.64 -17.64
CA ALA A 499 -5.43 8.32 -17.55
C ALA A 499 -5.81 7.59 -16.24
N ARG A 500 -4.82 7.03 -15.55
CA ARG A 500 -5.00 6.40 -14.24
C ARG A 500 -4.62 7.43 -13.17
N HIS A 501 -5.44 7.55 -12.14
CA HIS A 501 -5.24 8.53 -11.07
C HIS A 501 -5.30 7.88 -9.70
N ILE A 502 -4.50 8.41 -8.79
CA ILE A 502 -4.60 8.03 -7.38
C ILE A 502 -5.83 8.70 -6.75
N ASN A 503 -6.45 8.00 -5.79
CA ASN A 503 -7.61 8.54 -5.07
C ASN A 503 -7.27 9.89 -4.40
N GLU A 504 -8.22 10.84 -4.41
CA GLU A 504 -8.07 12.17 -3.81
C GLU A 504 -7.62 12.15 -2.35
N LEU A 505 -7.94 11.08 -1.60
CA LEU A 505 -7.47 10.90 -0.22
C LEU A 505 -5.93 10.90 -0.09
N TYR A 506 -5.23 10.46 -1.15
CA TYR A 506 -3.78 10.38 -1.23
C TYR A 506 -3.16 11.43 -2.16
N ALA A 507 -3.98 12.10 -2.98
CA ALA A 507 -3.52 13.07 -3.99
C ALA A 507 -2.94 14.37 -3.41
N ALA A 508 -3.16 14.66 -2.12
CA ALA A 508 -2.56 15.79 -1.43
C ALA A 508 -1.39 15.31 -0.56
N PRO A 509 -0.12 15.53 -0.97
CA PRO A 509 0.99 15.31 -0.05
C PRO A 509 0.95 16.41 1.02
N ASP A 510 0.57 16.04 2.25
CA ASP A 510 0.92 16.81 3.47
C ASP A 510 2.44 16.83 3.71
N VAL A 511 3.23 16.22 2.82
CA VAL A 511 4.69 16.15 2.86
C VAL A 511 5.25 17.29 2.01
N SER A 512 5.79 18.31 2.68
CA SER A 512 6.61 19.34 2.02
C SER A 512 7.85 18.67 1.45
N LEU A 513 7.91 18.52 0.13
CA LEU A 513 9.11 18.03 -0.53
C LEU A 513 10.30 18.93 -0.16
N PRO A 514 11.48 18.35 0.11
CA PRO A 514 12.67 19.15 0.42
C PRO A 514 12.94 20.14 -0.73
N ALA A 515 13.42 21.33 -0.36
CA ALA A 515 13.87 22.31 -1.33
C ALA A 515 14.97 21.70 -2.22
N ARG A 516 15.07 22.16 -3.47
CA ARG A 516 16.18 21.77 -4.34
C ARG A 516 17.48 22.22 -3.68
N GLY A 517 18.47 21.34 -3.64
CA GLY A 517 19.82 21.68 -3.21
C GLY A 517 20.35 22.85 -4.02
N LEU A 518 20.40 24.05 -3.42
CA LEU A 518 21.08 25.19 -4.01
C LEU A 518 22.58 24.91 -3.86
N GLY A 519 23.22 24.49 -4.96
CA GLY A 519 24.66 24.55 -5.06
C GLY A 519 25.12 25.98 -4.80
N MET A 520 26.17 26.14 -4.00
CA MET A 520 26.90 27.39 -3.91
C MET A 520 27.32 27.86 -5.32
N ALA A 521 27.25 29.18 -5.51
CA ALA A 521 27.63 29.99 -6.68
C ALA A 521 26.60 30.17 -7.81
N GLU A 522 25.59 31.01 -7.57
CA GLU A 522 25.40 32.17 -8.46
C GLU A 522 26.35 33.27 -7.96
N ALA A 523 27.56 33.30 -8.52
CA ALA A 523 28.50 34.43 -8.48
C ALA A 523 29.39 34.35 -9.71
#